data_AF-A0A3E0DSN4-F1
#
_entry.id   AF-A0A3E0DSN4-F1
#
_cell.length_a   1.000
_cell.length_b   1.000
_cell.length_c   1.000
_cell.angle_alpha   90.00
_cell.angle_beta   90.00
_cell.angle_gamma   90.00
#
_symmetry.space_group_name_H-M   'P 1'
#
loop_
_entity.id
_entity.type
_entity.pdbx_description
1 polymer ?
#
loop_
_entity_poly.entity_id
_entity_poly.type
_entity_poly.pdbx_seq_one_letter_code
_entity_poly.pdbx_strand_id
1 'polypeptide(L)'
;MNSENFNKCREFLEKSLESSPENNELLNAYVKLLELKSKYDTETDKALIEKEIRESEVQANYQTAVHTNNTNYNTASNKNFAESYRHDQTQMHGTVQTAMNTGYYLQQPLPNNRTY
;
A
#
# COMPACT_ATOMS: atom_id res chain seq x y z
N MET A 1 -29.87 -18.49 2.29
CA MET A 1 -30.61 -19.69 2.67
C MET A 1 -29.60 -20.79 2.95
N ASN A 2 -29.53 -21.32 4.16
CA ASN A 2 -28.60 -22.41 4.45
C ASN A 2 -29.04 -23.69 3.71
N SER A 3 -28.09 -24.57 3.42
CA SER A 3 -28.33 -25.80 2.66
C SER A 3 -29.34 -26.73 3.36
N GLU A 4 -29.36 -26.70 4.69
CA GLU A 4 -30.28 -27.52 5.49
C GLU A 4 -31.75 -27.15 5.28
N ASN A 5 -32.08 -25.85 5.34
CA ASN A 5 -33.45 -25.39 5.12
C ASN A 5 -33.88 -25.60 3.67
N PHE A 6 -32.97 -25.38 2.71
CA PHE A 6 -33.24 -25.70 1.31
C PHE A 6 -33.60 -27.17 1.13
N ASN A 7 -32.81 -28.08 1.69
CA ASN A 7 -33.02 -29.52 1.56
C ASN A 7 -34.36 -29.94 2.17
N LYS A 8 -34.70 -29.44 3.38
CA LYS A 8 -35.99 -29.73 4.02
C LYS A 8 -37.18 -29.24 3.19
N CYS A 9 -37.12 -28.02 2.67
CA CYS A 9 -38.18 -27.49 1.81
C CYS A 9 -38.29 -28.26 0.49
N ARG A 10 -37.16 -28.62 -0.11
CA ARG A 10 -37.09 -29.39 -1.35
C ARG A 10 -37.73 -30.77 -1.16
N GLU A 11 -37.33 -31.50 -0.13
CA GLU A 11 -37.87 -32.84 0.17
C GLU A 11 -39.38 -32.81 0.46
N PHE A 12 -39.85 -31.79 1.17
CA PHE A 12 -41.28 -31.61 1.43
C PHE A 12 -42.08 -31.39 0.13
N LEU A 13 -41.57 -30.53 -0.76
CA LEU A 13 -42.22 -30.25 -2.04
C LEU A 13 -42.17 -31.46 -2.98
N GLU A 14 -41.05 -32.18 -3.02
CA GLU A 14 -40.88 -33.40 -3.82
C GLU A 14 -41.89 -34.47 -3.40
N LYS A 15 -42.00 -34.78 -2.10
CA LYS A 15 -43.00 -35.73 -1.59
C LYS A 15 -44.44 -35.30 -1.90
N SER A 16 -44.71 -34.00 -1.84
CA SER A 16 -46.03 -33.45 -2.13
C SER A 16 -46.37 -33.55 -3.62
N LEU A 17 -45.38 -33.33 -4.49
CA LEU A 17 -45.50 -33.48 -5.94
C LEU A 17 -45.62 -34.95 -6.37
N GLU A 18 -44.91 -35.88 -5.72
CA GLU A 18 -45.10 -37.32 -5.95
C GLU A 18 -46.55 -37.76 -5.73
N SER A 19 -47.22 -37.16 -4.73
CA SER A 19 -48.62 -37.44 -4.39
C SER A 19 -49.62 -36.69 -5.28
N SER A 20 -49.20 -35.61 -5.95
CA SER A 20 -50.06 -34.74 -6.77
C SER A 20 -49.24 -34.03 -7.86
N PRO A 21 -48.83 -34.76 -8.91
CA PRO A 21 -47.84 -34.27 -9.88
C PRO A 21 -48.34 -33.11 -10.74
N GLU A 22 -49.65 -32.97 -10.89
CA GLU A 22 -50.26 -31.90 -11.71
C GLU A 22 -50.64 -30.66 -10.89
N ASN A 23 -50.23 -30.61 -9.61
CA ASN A 23 -50.47 -29.44 -8.77
C ASN A 23 -49.53 -28.29 -9.17
N ASN A 24 -50.06 -27.39 -9.99
CA ASN A 24 -49.36 -26.20 -10.47
C ASN A 24 -48.87 -25.26 -9.35
N GLU A 25 -49.56 -25.21 -8.20
CA GLU A 25 -49.10 -24.39 -7.07
C GLU A 25 -47.83 -24.98 -6.45
N LEU A 26 -47.78 -26.30 -6.28
CA LEU A 26 -46.59 -27.00 -5.79
C LEU A 26 -45.42 -26.90 -6.76
N LEU A 27 -45.67 -27.04 -8.07
CA LEU A 27 -44.67 -26.84 -9.11
C LEU A 27 -44.10 -25.41 -9.08
N ASN A 28 -44.98 -24.41 -9.00
CA ASN A 28 -44.57 -23.01 -8.88
C ASN A 28 -43.77 -22.73 -7.61
N ALA A 29 -44.15 -23.34 -6.48
CA ALA A 29 -43.40 -23.23 -5.23
C ALA A 29 -42.01 -23.86 -5.35
N TYR A 30 -41.90 -25.01 -6.02
CA TYR A 30 -40.62 -25.69 -6.26
C TYR A 30 -39.69 -24.86 -7.15
N VAL A 31 -40.20 -24.30 -8.26
CA VAL A 31 -39.43 -23.39 -9.12
C VAL A 31 -38.93 -22.18 -8.34
N LYS A 32 -39.79 -21.53 -7.54
CA LYS A 32 -39.40 -20.40 -6.68
C LYS A 32 -38.32 -20.79 -5.67
N LEU A 33 -38.39 -21.99 -5.09
CA LEU A 33 -37.37 -22.47 -4.16
C LEU A 33 -36.00 -22.59 -4.85
N LEU A 34 -35.95 -23.10 -6.08
CA LEU A 34 -34.73 -23.20 -6.88
C LEU A 34 -34.18 -21.81 -7.25
N GLU A 35 -35.05 -20.88 -7.66
CA GLU A 35 -34.66 -19.50 -7.94
C GLU A 35 -34.08 -18.80 -6.70
N LEU A 36 -34.71 -18.97 -5.54
CA LEU A 36 -34.21 -18.41 -4.28
C LEU A 36 -32.85 -18.99 -3.90
N LYS A 37 -32.65 -20.30 -4.11
CA LYS A 37 -31.35 -20.92 -3.86
C LYS A 37 -30.28 -20.38 -4.80
N SER A 38 -30.57 -20.30 -6.10
CA SER A 38 -29.66 -19.76 -7.11
C SER A 38 -29.27 -18.30 -6.83
N LYS A 39 -30.24 -17.45 -6.47
CA LYS A 39 -29.98 -16.05 -6.08
C LYS A 39 -29.07 -15.97 -4.86
N TYR A 40 -29.35 -16.75 -3.83
CA TYR A 40 -28.54 -16.75 -2.62
C TYR A 40 -27.11 -17.23 -2.86
N ASP A 41 -26.94 -18.30 -3.65
CA ASP A 41 -25.61 -18.82 -4.00
C ASP A 41 -24.83 -17.75 -4.80
N THR A 42 -25.49 -17.10 -5.77
CA THR A 42 -24.89 -15.99 -6.55
C THR A 42 -24.49 -14.79 -5.67
N GLU A 43 -25.35 -14.38 -4.73
CA GLU A 43 -25.06 -13.29 -3.80
C GLU A 43 -23.90 -13.64 -2.85
N THR A 44 -23.82 -14.90 -2.42
CA THR A 44 -22.74 -15.40 -1.56
C THR A 44 -21.41 -15.39 -2.30
N ASP A 45 -21.38 -15.92 -3.54
CA ASP A 45 -20.20 -15.93 -4.38
C ASP A 45 -19.74 -14.49 -4.70
N LYS A 46 -20.68 -13.61 -5.02
CA LYS A 46 -20.39 -12.18 -5.23
C LYS A 46 -19.78 -11.55 -3.99
N ALA A 47 -20.35 -11.77 -2.81
CA ALA A 47 -19.85 -11.22 -1.55
C ALA A 47 -18.43 -11.73 -1.22
N LEU A 48 -18.15 -13.00 -1.53
CA LEU A 48 -16.82 -13.58 -1.37
C LEU A 48 -15.80 -12.92 -2.31
N ILE A 49 -16.12 -12.82 -3.59
CA ILE A 49 -15.26 -12.16 -4.59
C ILE A 49 -14.99 -10.70 -4.20
N GLU A 50 -16.01 -9.95 -3.81
CA GLU A 50 -15.84 -8.55 -3.37
C GLU A 50 -14.96 -8.44 -2.13
N LYS A 51 -15.05 -9.40 -1.21
CA LYS A 51 -14.18 -9.44 -0.03
C LYS A 51 -12.73 -9.70 -0.43
N GLU A 52 -12.47 -10.68 -1.30
CA GLU A 52 -11.13 -11.00 -1.78
C GLU A 52 -10.49 -9.84 -2.55
N ILE A 53 -11.27 -9.10 -3.35
CA ILE A 53 -10.81 -7.88 -4.04
C ILE A 53 -10.38 -6.83 -3.01
N ARG A 54 -11.22 -6.54 -2.01
CA ARG A 54 -10.89 -5.54 -0.97
C ARG A 54 -9.64 -5.93 -0.18
N GLU A 55 -9.50 -7.20 0.17
CA GLU A 55 -8.31 -7.71 0.87
C GLU A 55 -7.05 -7.55 0.01
N SER A 56 -7.16 -7.85 -1.29
CA SER A 56 -6.07 -7.69 -2.26
C SER A 56 -5.67 -6.22 -2.44
N GLU A 57 -6.64 -5.31 -2.52
CA GLU A 57 -6.40 -3.86 -2.62
C GLU A 57 -5.70 -3.32 -1.37
N VAL A 58 -6.14 -3.72 -0.18
CA VAL A 58 -5.49 -3.34 1.08
C VAL A 58 -4.05 -3.84 1.12
N GLN A 59 -3.81 -5.08 0.70
CA GLN A 59 -2.47 -5.65 0.64
C GLN A 59 -1.57 -4.91 -0.36
N ALA A 60 -2.06 -4.61 -1.56
CA ALA A 60 -1.33 -3.87 -2.58
C ALA A 60 -0.98 -2.45 -2.11
N ASN A 61 -1.94 -1.76 -1.47
CA ASN A 61 -1.72 -0.44 -0.89
C ASN A 61 -0.67 -0.46 0.22
N TYR A 62 -0.72 -1.46 1.11
CA TYR A 62 0.26 -1.64 2.16
C TYR A 62 1.67 -1.86 1.59
N GLN A 63 1.81 -2.77 0.63
CA GLN A 63 3.10 -3.05 -0.03
C GLN A 63 3.66 -1.80 -0.71
N THR A 64 2.81 -1.04 -1.40
CA THR A 64 3.17 0.21 -2.06
C THR A 64 3.66 1.26 -1.05
N ALA A 65 2.97 1.41 0.07
CA ALA A 65 3.34 2.35 1.13
C ALA A 65 4.70 1.97 1.76
N VAL A 66 4.91 0.69 2.06
CA VAL A 66 6.18 0.19 2.60
C VAL A 66 7.32 0.42 1.63
N HIS A 67 7.13 0.06 0.36
CA HIS A 67 8.14 0.27 -0.69
C HIS A 67 8.49 1.76 -0.81
N THR A 68 7.48 2.63 -0.92
CA THR A 68 7.67 4.08 -1.03
C THR A 68 8.41 4.65 0.17
N ASN A 69 8.01 4.27 1.39
CA ASN A 69 8.67 4.73 2.61
C ASN A 69 10.13 4.28 2.67
N ASN A 70 10.43 3.03 2.32
CA ASN A 70 11.78 2.50 2.30
C ASN A 70 12.65 3.21 1.24
N THR A 71 12.11 3.41 0.03
CA THR A 71 12.80 4.16 -1.02
C THR A 71 13.08 5.59 -0.56
N ASN A 72 12.07 6.30 -0.05
CA ASN A 72 12.22 7.68 0.42
C ASN A 72 13.25 7.79 1.54
N TYR A 73 13.21 6.88 2.51
CA TYR A 73 14.18 6.83 3.60
C TYR A 73 15.60 6.62 3.06
N ASN A 74 15.80 5.65 2.17
CA ASN A 74 17.11 5.37 1.58
C ASN A 74 17.62 6.56 0.76
N THR A 75 16.77 7.15 -0.09
CA THR A 75 17.10 8.35 -0.87
C THR A 75 17.49 9.52 0.04
N ALA A 76 16.74 9.77 1.11
CA ALA A 76 17.05 10.84 2.06
C ALA A 76 18.38 10.58 2.79
N SER A 77 18.61 9.35 3.24
CA SER A 77 19.88 8.95 3.89
C SER A 77 21.08 9.17 2.95
N ASN A 78 20.98 8.70 1.70
CA ASN A 78 22.04 8.87 0.70
C ASN A 78 22.29 10.35 0.37
N LYS A 79 21.22 11.15 0.28
CA LYS A 79 21.34 12.60 0.08
C LYS A 79 22.08 13.27 1.23
N ASN A 80 21.72 12.97 2.47
CA ASN A 80 22.36 13.53 3.65
C ASN A 80 23.85 13.15 3.70
N PHE A 81 24.17 11.89 3.40
CA PHE A 81 25.55 11.42 3.30
C PHE A 81 26.32 12.24 2.25
N ALA A 82 25.80 12.31 1.02
CA ALA A 82 26.43 13.06 -0.06
C ALA A 82 26.60 14.56 0.27
N GLU A 83 25.62 15.20 0.91
CA GLU A 83 25.71 16.59 1.35
C GLU A 83 26.80 16.79 2.40
N SER A 84 26.96 15.85 3.35
CA SER A 84 28.06 15.89 4.33
C SER A 84 29.43 15.92 3.65
N TYR A 85 29.67 15.01 2.68
CA TYR A 85 30.94 15.01 1.94
C TYR A 85 31.19 16.31 1.19
N ARG A 86 30.15 16.86 0.54
CA ARG A 86 30.27 18.12 -0.18
C ARG A 86 30.55 19.28 0.76
N HIS A 87 29.95 19.27 1.95
CA HIS A 87 30.17 20.29 2.96
C HIS A 87 31.62 20.26 3.46
N ASP A 88 32.14 19.08 3.81
CA ASP A 88 33.52 18.91 4.27
C ASP A 88 34.54 19.36 3.20
N GLN A 89 34.32 18.98 1.94
CA GLN A 89 35.15 19.44 0.82
C GLN A 89 35.11 20.95 0.65
N THR A 90 33.93 21.56 0.75
CA THR A 90 33.75 23.01 0.58
C THR A 90 34.42 23.77 1.72
N GLN A 91 34.30 23.30 2.96
CA GLN A 91 34.99 23.88 4.11
C GLN A 91 36.50 23.84 3.90
N MET A 92 37.06 22.66 3.62
CA MET A 92 38.49 22.48 3.38
C MET A 92 39.01 23.41 2.27
N HIS A 93 38.27 23.49 1.15
CA HIS A 93 38.61 24.40 0.06
C HIS A 93 38.60 25.87 0.50
N GLY A 94 37.57 26.30 1.25
CA GLY A 94 37.48 27.66 1.78
C GLY A 94 38.61 28.02 2.73
N THR A 95 38.99 27.11 3.63
CA THR A 95 40.10 27.32 4.58
C THR A 95 41.44 27.44 3.85
N VAL A 96 41.69 26.55 2.87
CA VAL A 96 42.90 26.59 2.05
C VAL A 96 42.96 27.89 1.24
N GLN A 97 41.86 28.28 0.60
CA GLN A 97 41.81 29.51 -0.20
C GLN A 97 42.00 30.76 0.67
N THR A 98 41.43 30.79 1.87
CA THR A 98 41.64 31.88 2.84
C THR A 98 43.11 31.94 3.26
N ALA A 99 43.71 30.81 3.65
CA ALA A 99 45.11 30.76 4.04
C ALA A 99 46.06 31.21 2.92
N MET A 100 45.78 30.83 1.67
CA MET A 100 46.53 31.32 0.50
C MET A 100 46.41 32.84 0.35
N ASN A 101 45.21 33.41 0.46
CA ASN A 101 45.00 34.86 0.32
C ASN A 101 45.62 35.67 1.48
N THR A 102 45.51 35.20 2.72
CA THR A 102 46.05 35.92 3.90
C THR A 102 47.56 35.76 4.03
N GLY A 103 48.13 34.64 3.53
CA GLY A 103 49.58 34.39 3.52
C GLY A 103 50.40 35.37 2.66
N TYR A 104 49.75 36.13 1.76
CA TYR A 104 50.41 37.19 0.99
C TYR A 104 50.54 38.53 1.74
N TYR A 105 50.00 38.66 2.96
CA TYR A 105 50.17 39.84 3.82
C TYR A 105 51.23 39.60 4.91
N LEU A 106 52.45 39.23 4.52
CA LEU A 106 53.60 39.34 5.41
C LEU A 106 53.91 40.83 5.62
N GLN A 107 53.82 41.27 6.89
CA GLN A 107 54.22 42.60 7.35
C GLN A 107 55.59 42.98 6.75
N GLN A 108 55.63 44.05 5.97
CA GLN A 108 56.89 44.70 5.64
C GLN A 108 57.48 45.28 6.94
N PRO A 109 58.75 45.00 7.28
CA PRO A 109 59.37 45.57 8.46
C PRO A 109 59.45 47.10 8.31
N LEU A 110 58.95 47.83 9.32
CA LEU A 110 59.04 49.29 9.39
C LEU A 110 60.52 49.72 9.37
N PRO A 111 60.88 50.75 8.59
CA PRO A 111 62.26 51.20 8.48
C PRO A 111 62.77 51.76 9.82
N ASN A 112 63.93 51.26 10.20
CA ASN A 112 64.62 51.49 11.45
C ASN A 112 65.29 52.89 11.46
N ASN A 113 64.69 53.88 12.11
CA ASN A 113 65.34 55.17 12.34
C ASN A 113 65.99 55.20 13.74
N ARG A 114 67.27 54.85 13.78
CA ARG A 114 68.19 55.26 14.86
C ARG A 114 68.35 56.78 14.81
N THR A 115 68.24 57.45 15.95
CA THR A 115 68.87 58.78 16.13
C THR A 115 69.45 58.87 17.54
N TYR A 116 70.79 58.90 17.56
CA TYR A 116 71.79 59.29 18.57
C TYR A 116 71.50 59.16 20.07
#